data_AF-A0A436FYG0-F1
#
_entry.id   AF-A0A436FYG0-F1
#
_cell.length_a   1.000
_cell.length_b   1.000
_cell.length_c   1.000
_cell.angle_alpha   90.00
_cell.angle_beta   90.00
_cell.angle_gamma   90.00
#
_symmetry.space_group_name_H-M   'P 1'
#
loop_
_entity.id
_entity.type
_entity.pdbx_description
1 polymer ?
#
loop_
_entity_poly.entity_id
_entity_poly.type
_entity_poly.pdbx_seq_one_letter_code
_entity_poly.pdbx_strand_id
1 'polypeptide(L)'
;MNRQPHAKSREIIVASAIEQVVGELRLIDVADYIAFIRLEHFACLSDLVDSAVELFFMPGTLRLGHGGEAHVDWSGSPRIVL
;
A
#
# COMPACT_ATOMS: atom_id res chain seq x y z
N MET A 1 22.05 -8.34 3.55
CA MET A 1 21.13 -9.46 3.27
C MET A 1 21.61 -10.22 2.03
N ASN A 2 21.76 -11.54 2.11
CA ASN A 2 22.10 -12.37 0.95
C ASN A 2 20.83 -12.55 0.09
N ARG A 3 20.79 -11.95 -1.11
CA ARG A 3 19.59 -11.91 -1.95
C ARG A 3 19.38 -13.31 -2.55
N GLN A 4 18.25 -13.93 -2.23
CA GLN A 4 17.95 -15.31 -2.64
C GLN A 4 17.95 -15.42 -4.18
N PRO A 5 18.41 -16.55 -4.76
CA PRO A 5 18.19 -16.85 -6.16
C PRO A 5 16.70 -16.72 -6.51
N HIS A 6 16.39 -16.08 -7.63
CA HIS A 6 15.02 -15.79 -8.11
C HIS A 6 14.19 -14.77 -7.32
N ALA A 7 14.76 -14.03 -6.37
CA ALA A 7 14.05 -12.97 -5.64
C ALA A 7 13.34 -11.99 -6.59
N LYS A 8 14.05 -11.50 -7.62
CA LYS A 8 13.50 -10.57 -8.62
C LYS A 8 12.27 -11.12 -9.35
N SER A 9 12.31 -12.38 -9.79
CA SER A 9 11.19 -12.99 -10.48
C SER A 9 9.96 -13.11 -9.59
N ARG A 10 10.14 -13.44 -8.31
CA ARG A 10 9.05 -13.52 -7.32
C ARG A 10 8.48 -12.14 -7.00
N GLU A 11 9.34 -11.13 -6.83
CA GLU A 11 8.93 -9.73 -6.62
C GLU A 11 8.04 -9.24 -7.79
N ILE A 12 8.42 -9.54 -9.04
CA ILE A 12 7.63 -9.15 -10.23
C ILE A 12 6.26 -9.84 -10.25
N ILE A 13 6.21 -11.14 -9.95
CA ILE A 13 4.94 -11.89 -9.92
C ILE A 13 3.99 -11.30 -8.88
N VAL A 14 4.49 -11.02 -7.67
CA VAL A 14 3.68 -10.41 -6.60
C VAL A 14 3.23 -9.01 -7.00
N ALA A 15 4.13 -8.18 -7.53
CA ALA A 15 3.80 -6.82 -7.96
C ALA A 15 2.71 -6.79 -9.04
N SER A 16 2.80 -7.68 -10.02
CA SER A 16 1.79 -7.79 -11.08
C SER A 16 0.46 -8.32 -10.55
N ALA A 17 0.47 -9.23 -9.57
CA ALA A 17 -0.76 -9.76 -8.98
C ALA A 17 -1.54 -8.69 -8.19
N ILE A 18 -0.85 -7.77 -7.51
CA ILE A 18 -1.49 -6.74 -6.68
C ILE A 18 -1.77 -5.42 -7.41
N GLU A 19 -1.48 -5.34 -8.71
CA GLU A 19 -1.60 -4.10 -9.50
C GLU A 19 -3.01 -3.49 -9.43
N GLN A 20 -4.05 -4.32 -9.50
CA GLN A 20 -5.44 -3.86 -9.44
C GLN A 20 -5.79 -3.27 -8.07
N VAL A 21 -5.33 -3.90 -6.97
CA VAL A 21 -5.50 -3.37 -5.61
C VAL A 21 -4.83 -2.01 -5.48
N VAL A 22 -3.61 -1.86 -6.01
CA VAL A 22 -2.89 -0.58 -6.02
C VAL A 22 -3.63 0.47 -6.86
N GLY A 23 -4.27 0.06 -7.96
CA GLY A 23 -5.14 0.91 -8.76
C GLY A 23 -6.28 1.51 -7.95
N GLU A 24 -7.02 0.68 -7.20
CA GLU A 24 -8.10 1.12 -6.32
C GLU A 24 -7.61 2.05 -5.21
N LEU A 25 -6.49 1.70 -4.56
CA LEU A 25 -5.90 2.55 -3.52
C LEU A 25 -5.49 3.93 -4.04
N ARG A 26 -5.16 4.06 -5.33
CA ARG A 26 -4.79 5.33 -5.99
C ARG A 26 -6.00 6.19 -6.38
N LEU A 27 -7.22 5.72 -6.20
CA LEU A 27 -8.42 6.54 -6.37
C LEU A 27 -8.66 7.48 -5.17
N ILE A 28 -8.06 7.17 -4.02
CA ILE A 28 -8.14 7.97 -2.80
C ILE A 28 -7.16 9.15 -2.90
N ASP A 29 -7.55 10.32 -2.40
CA ASP A 29 -6.69 11.50 -2.42
C ASP A 29 -5.45 11.29 -1.55
N VAL A 30 -4.29 11.73 -2.05
CA VAL A 30 -3.03 11.60 -1.33
C VAL A 30 -3.04 12.36 0.00
N ALA A 31 -3.80 13.45 0.11
CA ALA A 31 -3.97 14.21 1.34
C ALA A 31 -4.61 13.37 2.45
N ASP A 32 -5.53 12.46 2.12
CA ASP A 32 -6.19 11.59 3.08
C ASP A 32 -5.19 10.58 3.67
N TYR A 33 -4.35 9.97 2.82
CA TYR A 33 -3.26 9.11 3.29
C TYR A 33 -2.29 9.86 4.20
N ILE A 34 -1.90 11.09 3.84
CA ILE A 34 -1.02 11.92 4.67
C ILE A 34 -1.67 12.20 6.03
N ALA A 35 -2.96 12.55 6.05
CA ALA A 35 -3.70 12.80 7.28
C ALA A 35 -3.78 11.55 8.15
N PHE A 36 -4.19 10.40 7.59
CA PHE A 36 -4.31 9.15 8.34
C PHE A 36 -2.98 8.68 8.91
N ILE A 37 -1.87 8.84 8.16
CA ILE A 37 -0.54 8.48 8.64
C ILE A 37 -0.07 9.42 9.76
N ARG A 38 -0.16 10.75 9.56
CA ARG A 38 0.36 11.73 10.54
C ARG A 38 -0.48 11.83 11.82
N LEU A 39 -1.76 11.49 11.73
CA LEU A 39 -2.68 11.46 12.88
C LEU A 39 -2.83 10.05 13.46
N GLU A 40 -2.05 9.07 12.98
CA GLU A 40 -2.01 7.69 13.48
C GLU A 40 -3.36 6.95 13.39
N HIS A 41 -4.20 7.30 12.41
CA HIS A 41 -5.46 6.61 12.10
C HIS A 41 -5.22 5.33 11.28
N PHE A 42 -4.39 4.42 11.78
CA PHE A 42 -4.01 3.18 11.07
C PHE A 42 -5.16 2.19 10.90
N ALA A 43 -6.18 2.24 11.76
CA ALA A 43 -7.40 1.46 11.59
C ALA A 43 -8.11 1.83 10.26
N CYS A 44 -8.24 3.13 9.98
CA CYS A 44 -8.83 3.61 8.73
C CYS A 44 -8.01 3.17 7.51
N LEU A 45 -6.67 3.19 7.59
CA LEU A 45 -5.82 2.66 6.52
C LEU A 45 -6.00 1.16 6.31
N SER A 46 -6.13 0.39 7.40
CA SER A 46 -6.40 -1.05 7.31
C SER A 46 -7.73 -1.30 6.60
N ASP A 47 -8.79 -0.59 7.00
CA ASP A 47 -10.12 -0.73 6.41
C ASP A 47 -10.12 -0.40 4.90
N LEU A 48 -9.34 0.62 4.48
CA LEU A 48 -9.16 0.98 3.07
C LEU A 48 -8.43 -0.12 2.28
N VAL A 49 -7.35 -0.65 2.84
CA VAL A 49 -6.60 -1.76 2.22
C VAL A 49 -7.48 -3.00 2.11
N ASP A 50 -8.19 -3.36 3.18
CA ASP A 50 -9.07 -4.53 3.19
C ASP A 50 -10.19 -4.38 2.15
N SER A 51 -10.84 -3.22 2.09
CA SER A 51 -11.87 -2.93 1.09
C SER A 51 -11.35 -3.05 -0.35
N ALA A 52 -10.14 -2.56 -0.64
CA ALA A 52 -9.54 -2.67 -1.97
C ALA A 52 -9.14 -4.12 -2.31
N VAL A 53 -8.67 -4.88 -1.32
CA VAL A 53 -8.27 -6.29 -1.48
C VAL A 53 -9.47 -7.18 -1.78
N GLU A 54 -10.59 -6.97 -1.08
CA GLU A 54 -11.82 -7.78 -1.22
C GLU A 54 -12.43 -7.73 -2.62
N LEU A 55 -12.10 -6.73 -3.44
CA LEU A 55 -12.55 -6.63 -4.83
C LEU A 55 -11.90 -7.68 -5.76
N PHE A 56 -10.70 -8.17 -5.41
CA PHE A 56 -9.90 -9.03 -6.29
C PHE A 56 -9.42 -10.33 -5.63
N PHE A 57 -9.46 -10.41 -4.31
CA PHE A 57 -8.95 -11.53 -3.55
C PHE A 57 -9.93 -12.00 -2.48
N MET A 58 -9.74 -13.24 -2.03
CA MET A 58 -10.44 -13.73 -0.84
C MET A 58 -9.95 -12.98 0.41
N PRO A 59 -10.82 -12.78 1.42
CA PRO A 59 -10.44 -12.11 2.66
C PRO A 59 -9.16 -12.69 3.27
N GLY A 60 -8.25 -11.81 3.71
CA GLY A 60 -7.00 -12.17 4.36
C GLY A 60 -5.84 -12.55 3.41
N THR A 61 -6.04 -12.52 2.09
CA THR A 61 -4.96 -12.79 1.11
C THR A 61 -3.87 -11.72 1.12
N LEU A 62 -4.27 -10.45 1.25
CA LEU A 62 -3.40 -9.28 1.42
C LEU A 62 -3.99 -8.44 2.55
N ARG A 63 -3.13 -7.78 3.33
CA ARG A 63 -3.52 -6.89 4.43
C ARG A 63 -2.49 -5.79 4.60
N LEU A 64 -2.87 -4.71 5.27
CA LEU A 64 -1.91 -3.68 5.67
C LEU A 64 -0.83 -4.27 6.60
N GLY A 65 0.42 -3.87 6.37
CA GLY A 65 1.58 -4.30 7.13
C GLY A 65 1.67 -3.63 8.50
N HIS A 66 2.73 -2.87 8.74
CA HIS A 66 2.92 -2.13 9.99
C HIS A 66 2.92 -0.64 9.69
N GLY A 67 1.75 -0.02 9.83
CA GLY A 67 1.55 1.42 9.67
C GLY A 67 1.70 1.90 8.23
N GLY A 68 2.25 3.10 8.08
CA GLY A 68 2.58 3.70 6.78
C GLY A 68 3.49 4.89 6.96
N GLU A 69 4.22 5.25 5.91
CA GLU A 69 5.11 6.41 5.88
C GLU A 69 4.69 7.39 4.79
N ALA A 70 4.58 8.66 5.15
CA ALA A 70 4.33 9.75 4.22
C ALA A 70 5.60 10.59 4.05
N HIS A 71 6.28 10.44 2.92
CA HIS A 71 7.37 11.32 2.54
C HIS A 71 6.79 12.50 1.78
N VAL A 72 6.72 13.64 2.46
CA VAL A 72 6.14 14.88 1.93
C VAL A 72 7.16 16.00 2.11
N ASP A 73 7.43 16.71 1.02
CA ASP A 73 8.30 17.86 1.01
C ASP A 73 7.65 19.02 0.24
N TRP A 74 8.25 20.21 0.31
CA TRP A 74 7.67 21.43 -0.28
C TRP A 74 7.80 21.53 -1.81
N SER A 75 8.63 20.69 -2.42
CA SER A 75 9.12 20.82 -3.80
C SER A 75 8.92 19.57 -4.66
N GLY A 76 8.60 18.44 -4.06
CA GLY A 76 8.53 17.12 -4.66
C GLY A 76 7.13 16.52 -4.57
N SER A 77 6.90 15.50 -5.39
CA SER A 77 5.65 14.74 -5.34
C SER A 77 5.60 13.91 -4.05
N PRO A 78 4.47 13.90 -3.33
CA PRO A 78 4.33 13.09 -2.13
C PRO A 78 4.50 11.61 -2.47
N ARG A 79 5.17 10.88 -1.58
CA ARG A 79 5.32 9.42 -1.67
C ARG A 79 4.75 8.77 -0.42
N ILE A 80 3.79 7.87 -0.64
CA ILE A 80 3.17 7.06 0.41
C ILE A 80 3.76 5.65 0.37
N VAL A 81 4.07 5.10 1.54
CA VAL A 81 4.47 3.71 1.75
C VAL A 81 3.47 3.08 2.73
N LEU A 82 2.91 1.92 2.36
CA LEU A 82 1.97 1.12 3.15
C LEU A 82 2.51 -0.31 3.28
#